data_AF-A0ABC8KEE1-F1
#
_entry.id   AF-A0ABC8KEE1-F1
#
_cell.length_a   1.000
_cell.length_b   1.000
_cell.length_c   1.000
_cell.angle_alpha   90.00
_cell.angle_beta   90.00
_cell.angle_gamma   90.00
#
_symmetry.space_group_name_H-M   'P 1'
#
loop_
_entity.id
_entity.type
_entity.pdbx_description
1 polymer ?
#
loop_
_entity_poly.entity_id
_entity_poly.type
_entity_poly.pdbx_seq_one_letter_code
_entity_poly.pdbx_strand_id
1 'polypeptide(L)'
;MTNHLQGPITSYFNPGLTKQEEQADKDMMSLQALKITSTLAFPVVFKASLELGVLDTIVAYGKDAWLSSSEIAVGLPTKPTNPQAPMLLDRILRLLISHSVLKCHILKPEKKI
;
A
#
# COMPACT_ATOMS: atom_id res chain seq x y z
N MET A 1 -67.46 -21.01 -15.01
CA MET A 1 -66.98 -19.66 -15.37
C MET A 1 -66.85 -18.93 -14.04
N THR A 2 -65.68 -18.64 -13.48
CA THR A 2 -64.52 -17.93 -14.06
C THR A 2 -63.24 -18.35 -13.34
N ASN A 3 -62.16 -18.39 -14.11
CA ASN A 3 -60.85 -18.89 -13.71
C ASN A 3 -60.08 -17.88 -12.85
N HIS A 4 -59.46 -18.44 -11.83
CA HIS A 4 -58.22 -18.08 -11.16
C HIS A 4 -57.35 -17.02 -11.88
N LEU A 5 -57.28 -15.80 -11.33
CA LEU A 5 -56.30 -14.78 -11.69
C LEU A 5 -55.01 -15.02 -10.87
N GLN A 6 -54.15 -15.92 -11.35
CA GLN A 6 -52.72 -15.86 -11.02
C GLN A 6 -52.05 -15.18 -12.21
N GLY A 7 -51.90 -13.86 -12.14
CA GLY A 7 -51.01 -13.16 -13.07
C GLY A 7 -49.57 -13.66 -12.89
N PRO A 8 -48.76 -13.73 -13.96
CA PRO A 8 -47.36 -14.07 -13.81
C PRO A 8 -46.72 -13.01 -12.92
N ILE A 9 -46.16 -13.43 -11.78
CA ILE A 9 -45.19 -12.61 -11.06
C ILE A 9 -43.96 -12.61 -11.97
N THR A 10 -43.91 -11.68 -12.92
CA THR A 10 -42.64 -11.27 -13.50
C THR A 10 -41.91 -10.53 -12.39
N SER A 11 -41.27 -11.31 -11.52
CA SER A 11 -40.08 -10.87 -10.81
C SER A 11 -39.19 -10.28 -11.91
N TYR A 12 -39.00 -8.96 -11.88
CA TYR A 12 -38.02 -8.28 -12.70
C TYR A 12 -36.65 -8.79 -12.24
N PHE A 13 -36.29 -10.00 -12.67
CA PHE A 13 -34.93 -10.48 -12.66
C PHE A 13 -34.19 -9.48 -13.52
N ASN A 14 -33.49 -8.57 -12.86
CA ASN A 14 -32.67 -7.58 -13.51
C ASN A 14 -31.26 -8.18 -13.55
N PRO A 15 -30.88 -8.89 -14.62
CA PRO A 15 -29.60 -9.62 -14.69
C PRO A 15 -28.36 -8.72 -14.59
N GLY A 16 -28.53 -7.40 -14.60
CA GLY A 16 -27.48 -6.43 -14.30
C GLY A 16 -27.08 -6.39 -12.83
N LEU A 17 -28.02 -6.60 -11.89
CA LEU A 17 -27.76 -6.50 -10.45
C LEU A 17 -26.96 -7.71 -9.93
N THR A 18 -27.32 -8.92 -10.38
CA THR A 18 -26.61 -10.16 -10.07
C THR A 18 -25.18 -10.17 -10.60
N LYS A 19 -24.94 -9.58 -11.79
CA LYS A 19 -23.59 -9.47 -12.36
C LYS A 19 -22.70 -8.49 -11.59
N GLN A 20 -23.25 -7.40 -11.06
CA GLN A 20 -22.52 -6.42 -10.26
C GLN A 20 -22.15 -6.98 -8.88
N GLU A 21 -23.08 -7.69 -8.23
CA GLU A 21 -22.82 -8.36 -6.95
C GLU A 21 -21.77 -9.47 -7.08
N GLU A 22 -21.85 -10.31 -8.12
CA GLU A 22 -20.82 -11.32 -8.41
C GLU A 22 -19.44 -10.71 -8.71
N GLN A 23 -19.39 -9.57 -9.40
CA GLN A 23 -18.13 -8.88 -9.68
C GLN A 23 -17.53 -8.29 -8.39
N ALA A 24 -18.35 -7.66 -7.55
CA ALA A 24 -17.91 -7.12 -6.28
C ALA A 24 -17.39 -8.21 -5.32
N ASP A 25 -18.04 -9.38 -5.31
CA ASP A 25 -17.61 -10.53 -4.52
C ASP A 25 -16.25 -11.09 -5.02
N LYS A 26 -16.09 -11.25 -6.34
CA LYS A 26 -14.81 -11.63 -6.95
C LYS A 26 -13.69 -10.65 -6.61
N ASP A 27 -13.97 -9.35 -6.70
CA ASP A 27 -12.99 -8.30 -6.37
C ASP A 27 -12.60 -8.37 -4.88
N MET A 28 -13.57 -8.58 -3.99
CA MET A 28 -13.33 -8.78 -2.56
C MET A 28 -12.48 -10.03 -2.27
N MET A 29 -12.79 -11.16 -2.90
CA MET A 29 -11.99 -12.39 -2.78
C MET A 29 -10.56 -12.18 -3.28
N SER A 30 -10.39 -11.49 -4.41
CA SER A 30 -9.08 -11.19 -4.97
C SER A 30 -8.24 -10.30 -4.02
N LEU A 31 -8.88 -9.32 -3.37
CA LEU A 31 -8.24 -8.45 -2.39
C LEU A 31 -7.85 -9.22 -1.13
N GLN A 32 -8.69 -10.16 -0.67
CA GLN A 32 -8.36 -11.04 0.45
C GLN A 32 -7.16 -11.93 0.13
N ALA A 33 -7.12 -12.54 -1.05
CA ALA A 33 -5.98 -13.34 -1.50
C ALA A 33 -4.70 -12.50 -1.52
N LEU A 34 -4.75 -11.28 -2.08
CA LEU A 34 -3.61 -10.37 -2.12
C LEU A 34 -3.12 -10.00 -0.71
N LYS A 35 -4.04 -9.75 0.24
CA LYS A 35 -3.68 -9.49 1.65
C LYS A 35 -3.00 -10.69 2.28
N ILE A 36 -3.52 -11.90 2.09
CA ILE A 36 -2.93 -13.15 2.61
C ILE A 36 -1.52 -13.34 2.04
N THR A 37 -1.35 -13.22 0.72
CA THR A 37 -0.03 -13.34 0.07
C THR A 37 0.96 -12.30 0.57
N SER A 38 0.49 -11.09 0.89
CA SER A 38 1.34 -9.98 1.34
C SER A 38 1.45 -9.85 2.86
N THR A 39 0.87 -10.78 3.64
CA THR A 39 0.73 -10.63 5.11
C THR A 39 2.08 -10.46 5.82
N LEU A 40 3.13 -11.11 5.32
CA LEU A 40 4.47 -11.04 5.92
C LEU A 40 5.31 -9.86 5.41
N ALA A 41 4.83 -9.09 4.44
CA ALA A 41 5.60 -7.99 3.87
C ALA A 41 5.97 -6.96 4.94
N PHE A 42 5.00 -6.51 5.75
CA PHE A 42 5.27 -5.51 6.78
C PHE A 42 6.20 -6.02 7.89
N PRO A 43 5.96 -7.17 8.56
CA PRO A 43 6.86 -7.66 9.60
C PRO A 43 8.31 -7.83 9.14
N VAL A 44 8.50 -8.38 7.92
CA VAL A 44 9.85 -8.61 7.37
C VAL A 44 10.56 -7.30 7.06
N VAL A 45 9.87 -6.35 6.44
CA VAL A 45 10.45 -5.05 6.10
C VAL A 45 10.68 -4.19 7.33
N PHE A 46 9.78 -4.21 8.31
CA PHE A 46 9.96 -3.50 9.57
C PHE A 46 11.19 -4.04 10.32
N LYS A 47 11.34 -5.37 10.43
CA LYS A 47 12.54 -5.99 10.98
C LYS A 47 13.81 -5.55 10.24
N ALA A 48 13.82 -5.60 8.91
CA ALA A 48 14.97 -5.17 8.12
C ALA A 48 15.31 -3.69 8.34
N SER A 49 14.30 -2.83 8.51
CA SER A 49 14.52 -1.41 8.79
C SER A 49 15.21 -1.16 10.15
N LEU A 50 14.94 -2.01 11.14
CA LEU A 50 15.63 -1.99 12.43
C LEU A 50 17.07 -2.49 12.29
N GLU A 51 17.27 -3.63 11.62
CA GLU A 51 18.60 -4.24 11.45
C GLU A 51 19.56 -3.36 10.65
N LEU A 52 19.04 -2.63 9.67
CA LEU A 52 19.82 -1.65 8.88
C LEU A 52 20.06 -0.34 9.63
N GLY A 53 19.36 -0.08 10.75
CA GLY A 53 19.44 1.18 11.49
C GLY A 53 18.71 2.35 10.82
N VAL A 54 17.73 2.09 9.95
CA VAL A 54 17.01 3.12 9.18
C VAL A 54 16.29 4.11 10.10
N LEU A 55 15.57 3.59 11.10
CA LEU A 55 14.80 4.44 12.02
C LEU A 55 15.73 5.27 12.91
N ASP A 56 16.83 4.67 13.39
CA ASP A 56 17.84 5.35 14.19
C ASP A 56 18.52 6.47 13.40
N THR A 57 18.87 6.20 12.13
CA THR A 57 19.39 7.22 11.22
C THR A 57 18.39 8.38 11.08
N ILE A 58 17.10 8.13 10.85
CA ILE A 58 16.11 9.20 10.73
C ILE A 58 16.03 10.04 12.02
N VAL A 59 15.99 9.39 13.19
CA VAL A 59 15.95 10.07 14.49
C VAL A 59 17.21 10.92 14.72
N ALA A 60 18.38 10.46 14.28
CA ALA A 60 19.64 11.17 14.45
C ALA A 60 19.71 12.50 13.68
N TYR A 61 18.95 12.66 12.58
CA TYR A 61 18.87 13.93 11.86
C TYR A 61 17.95 14.96 12.54
N GLY A 62 17.14 14.54 13.52
CA GLY A 62 16.28 15.40 14.32
C GLY A 62 14.79 15.31 13.95
N LYS A 63 13.95 15.75 14.88
CA LYS A 63 12.48 15.56 14.87
C LYS A 63 11.76 16.19 13.67
N ASP A 64 12.31 17.27 13.13
CA ASP A 64 11.70 18.05 12.03
C ASP A 64 12.45 17.90 10.71
N ALA A 65 13.43 16.98 10.64
CA ALA A 65 14.18 16.72 9.44
C ALA A 65 13.35 15.93 8.42
N TRP A 66 13.32 16.42 7.20
CA TRP A 66 12.77 15.70 6.06
C TRP A 66 13.91 15.16 5.23
N LEU A 67 13.93 13.84 5.04
CA LEU A 67 15.03 13.14 4.39
C LEU A 67 14.55 12.42 3.14
N SER A 68 15.34 12.50 2.08
CA SER A 68 15.27 11.62 0.92
C SER A 68 15.86 10.24 1.24
N SER A 69 15.51 9.24 0.43
CA SER A 69 16.08 7.90 0.55
C SER A 69 17.60 7.89 0.36
N SER A 70 18.14 8.77 -0.48
CA SER A 70 19.59 8.92 -0.68
C SER A 70 20.29 9.46 0.57
N GLU A 71 19.71 10.46 1.23
CA GLU A 71 20.28 11.02 2.47
C GLU A 71 20.29 9.97 3.59
N ILE A 72 19.19 9.22 3.73
CA ILE A 72 19.12 8.13 4.73
C ILE A 72 20.17 7.05 4.39
N ALA A 73 20.31 6.66 3.12
CA ALA A 73 21.29 5.66 2.71
C ALA A 73 22.73 6.08 3.05
N VAL A 74 23.06 7.37 2.89
CA VAL A 74 24.36 7.92 3.31
C VAL A 74 24.48 7.97 4.82
N GLY A 75 23.40 8.18 5.57
CA GLY A 75 23.39 8.22 7.03
C GLY A 75 23.42 6.85 7.72
N LEU A 76 23.28 5.74 6.98
CA LEU A 76 23.29 4.40 7.58
C LEU A 76 24.64 4.08 8.24
N PRO A 77 24.65 3.27 9.33
CA PRO A 77 25.87 2.83 10.01
C PRO A 77 26.83 2.09 9.06
N THR A 78 26.28 1.20 8.24
CA THR A 78 27.03 0.47 7.21
C THR A 78 26.81 1.14 5.87
N LYS A 79 27.88 1.69 5.28
CA LYS A 79 27.79 2.36 3.98
C LYS A 79 27.43 1.37 2.88
N PRO A 80 26.31 1.57 2.18
CA PRO A 80 25.92 0.66 1.10
C PRO A 80 26.94 0.71 -0.03
N THR A 81 27.43 -0.47 -0.45
CA THR A 81 28.28 -0.60 -1.64
C THR A 81 27.47 -0.70 -2.93
N ASN A 82 26.19 -1.07 -2.82
CA ASN A 82 25.28 -1.19 -3.94
C ASN A 82 24.79 0.20 -4.40
N PRO A 83 25.04 0.62 -5.65
CA PRO A 83 24.57 1.92 -6.16
C PRO A 83 23.04 2.03 -6.19
N GLN A 84 22.32 0.91 -6.20
CA GLN A 84 20.85 0.87 -6.17
C GLN A 84 20.28 0.92 -4.74
N ALA A 85 21.13 1.01 -3.71
CA ALA A 85 20.67 1.01 -2.32
C ALA A 85 19.65 2.10 -1.99
N PRO A 86 19.79 3.36 -2.46
CA PRO A 86 18.77 4.39 -2.22
C PRO A 86 17.38 4.01 -2.76
N MET A 87 17.33 3.41 -3.95
CA MET A 87 16.07 2.95 -4.56
C MET A 87 15.45 1.77 -3.80
N LEU A 88 16.27 0.83 -3.32
CA LEU A 88 15.79 -0.29 -2.49
C LEU A 88 15.28 0.21 -1.14
N LEU A 89 15.98 1.18 -0.55
CA LEU A 89 15.57 1.84 0.69
C LEU A 89 14.26 2.60 0.51
N ASP A 90 14.05 3.28 -0.62
CA ASP A 90 12.78 3.95 -0.93
C ASP A 90 11.58 2.97 -0.86
N ARG A 91 11.75 1.74 -1.35
CA ARG A 91 10.71 0.70 -1.26
C ARG A 91 10.39 0.31 0.18
N ILE A 92 11.42 0.21 1.03
CA ILE A 92 11.26 -0.04 2.47
C ILE A 92 10.48 1.12 3.10
N LEU A 93 10.93 2.35 2.87
CA LEU A 93 10.31 3.56 3.42
C LEU A 93 8.85 3.67 3.00
N ARG A 94 8.53 3.42 1.73
CA ARG A 94 7.15 3.45 1.21
C ARG A 94 6.23 2.47 1.92
N LEU A 95 6.70 1.26 2.23
CA LEU A 95 5.89 0.31 2.98
C LEU A 95 5.68 0.78 4.42
N LEU A 96 6.71 1.33 5.07
CA LEU A 96 6.58 1.90 6.41
C LEU A 96 5.59 3.09 6.43
N ILE A 97 5.62 3.92 5.39
CA ILE A 97 4.67 5.03 5.19
C ILE A 97 3.24 4.50 5.00
N SER A 98 3.02 3.44 4.21
CA SER A 98 1.67 2.87 4.03
C SER A 98 1.08 2.30 5.32
N HIS A 99 1.94 1.95 6.28
CA HIS A 99 1.57 1.52 7.63
C HIS A 99 1.64 2.66 8.67
N SER A 100 1.74 3.92 8.25
CA SER A 100 1.78 5.11 9.12
C SER A 100 2.92 5.15 10.14
N VAL A 101 3.99 4.38 9.94
CA VAL A 101 5.19 4.42 10.78
C VAL A 101 5.99 5.70 10.51
N LEU A 102 5.99 6.15 9.25
CA LEU A 102 6.68 7.36 8.80
C LEU A 102 5.71 8.27 8.07
N LYS A 103 6.04 9.57 8.02
CA LYS A 103 5.36 10.56 7.18
C LYS A 103 6.17 10.80 5.92
N CYS A 104 5.49 11.09 4.81
CA CYS A 104 6.14 11.59 3.61
C CYS A 104 5.43 12.84 3.08
N HIS A 105 6.14 13.60 2.27
CA HIS A 105 5.58 14.69 1.49
C HIS A 105 6.16 14.63 0.09
N ILE A 106 5.45 15.22 -0.87
CA ILE A 106 5.90 15.30 -2.25
C ILE A 106 6.40 16.73 -2.47
N LEU A 107 7.67 16.86 -2.85
CA LEU A 107 8.20 18.12 -3.33
C LEU A 107 7.61 18.40 -4.71
N LYS A 108 6.89 19.51 -4.86
CA LYS A 108 6.47 19.98 -6.19
C LYS A 108 7.73 20.46 -6.91
N PRO A 109 7.99 20.03 -8.16
CA PRO A 109 9.09 20.58 -8.92
C PRO A 109 8.83 22.08 -9.10
N GLU A 110 9.76 22.92 -8.62
CA GLU A 110 9.69 24.35 -8.88
C GLU A 110 9.76 24.57 -10.39
N LYS A 111 8.73 25.24 -10.94
CA LYS A 111 8.78 25.73 -12.32
C LYS A 111 9.91 26.75 -12.39
N LYS A 112 11.05 26.37 -12.98
CA LYS A 112 12.02 27.34 -13.48
C LYS A 112 11.31 28.23 -14.50
N ILE A 113 11.07 29.49 -14.12
CA ILE A 113 10.68 30.58 -15.01
C ILE A 113 11.91 30.96 -15.84
#